data_AF-A0A6I3LFK8-F1
#
_entry.id   AF-A0A6I3LFK8-F1
#
_cell.length_a   1.000
_cell.length_b   1.000
_cell.length_c   1.000
_cell.angle_alpha   90.00
_cell.angle_beta   90.00
_cell.angle_gamma   90.00
#
_symmetry.space_group_name_H-M   'P 1'
#
loop_
_entity.id
_entity.type
_entity.pdbx_description
1 polymer ?
#
loop_
_entity_poly.entity_id
_entity_poly.type
_entity_poly.pdbx_seq_one_letter_code
_entity_poly.pdbx_strand_id
1 'polypeptide(L)'
;MVIIVGSGASCTYGLPGMGALATHLNNAVPELIPEADKSSLREWQRIAKCLATGEGLESALDENPLPESLADVLTRVIAEQVRHSEGAAIAEILQADQVSAFGRLFEHILRSATHADVITTNYDRLIEVHAARAGVRVDSMYYGHTIGRMDAALSREELNEVRSAPVGRGAHSVTVRPRPHIRLAKPHGSLDWFSYDGQYYRSDLAIPGSRQIIAPGGNKYRLGYEVPFDQQRNRANQAIDKAASLFTVGYGFNDSHLQTHLRSKFAQVPAVVVSRSLTSNALSYLGSNSSALGIEAAEDGVGCRVLQGGNHLELDLPLWDLEHLVKEVLRI
;
A
#
# COMPACT_ATOMS: atom_id res chain seq x y z
N MET A 1 -9.73 -3.31 -13.17
CA MET A 1 -9.57 -3.87 -11.82
C MET A 1 -8.66 -2.96 -11.01
N VAL A 2 -8.93 -2.81 -9.72
CA VAL A 2 -8.05 -2.08 -8.78
C VAL A 2 -7.54 -3.06 -7.74
N ILE A 3 -6.23 -3.01 -7.45
CA ILE A 3 -5.57 -3.81 -6.42
C ILE A 3 -5.29 -2.90 -5.22
N ILE A 4 -5.69 -3.32 -4.02
CA ILE A 4 -5.45 -2.60 -2.76
C ILE A 4 -4.57 -3.46 -1.88
N VAL A 5 -3.42 -2.92 -1.47
CA VAL A 5 -2.41 -3.66 -0.70
C VAL A 5 -2.16 -2.97 0.63
N GLY A 6 -2.35 -3.71 1.73
CA GLY A 6 -2.03 -3.24 3.07
C GLY A 6 -0.77 -3.89 3.65
N SER A 7 -0.47 -3.55 4.91
CA SER A 7 0.77 -3.95 5.57
C SER A 7 0.88 -5.46 5.77
N GLY A 8 -0.25 -6.18 5.82
CA GLY A 8 -0.26 -7.64 5.89
C GLY A 8 0.43 -8.32 4.71
N ALA A 9 0.47 -7.69 3.54
CA ALA A 9 1.24 -8.19 2.40
C ALA A 9 2.75 -8.08 2.65
N SER A 10 3.21 -6.94 3.18
CA SER A 10 4.63 -6.72 3.50
C SER A 10 5.10 -7.56 4.69
N CYS A 11 4.21 -7.92 5.62
CA CYS A 11 4.54 -8.81 6.74
C CYS A 11 5.10 -10.18 6.31
N THR A 12 4.71 -10.66 5.12
CA THR A 12 5.24 -11.93 4.57
C THR A 12 6.73 -11.87 4.27
N TYR A 13 7.28 -10.67 4.05
CA TYR A 13 8.70 -10.39 3.83
C TYR A 13 9.39 -9.84 5.09
N GLY A 14 8.81 -10.05 6.29
CA GLY A 14 9.44 -9.67 7.56
C GLY A 14 9.31 -8.20 7.93
N LEU A 15 8.48 -7.41 7.23
CA LEU A 15 8.15 -6.05 7.69
C LEU A 15 7.20 -6.09 8.90
N PRO A 16 7.27 -5.10 9.80
CA PRO A 16 6.42 -5.08 10.98
C PRO A 16 4.95 -4.84 10.61
N GLY A 17 4.07 -5.73 11.09
CA GLY A 17 2.64 -5.44 11.15
C GLY A 17 2.30 -4.42 12.23
N MET A 18 1.04 -3.99 12.30
CA MET A 18 0.61 -2.94 13.25
C MET A 18 0.84 -3.29 14.72
N GLY A 19 0.70 -4.57 15.09
CA GLY A 19 1.00 -5.03 16.46
C GLY A 19 2.48 -4.93 16.81
N ALA A 20 3.37 -5.39 15.92
CA ALA A 20 4.82 -5.29 16.10
C ALA A 20 5.27 -3.82 16.15
N LEU A 21 4.66 -2.96 15.33
CA LEU A 21 4.90 -1.52 15.35
C LEU A 21 4.47 -0.90 16.69
N ALA A 22 3.30 -1.25 17.21
CA ALA A 22 2.83 -0.79 18.51
C ALA A 22 3.79 -1.18 19.65
N THR A 23 4.29 -2.42 19.64
CA THR A 23 5.29 -2.90 20.61
C THR A 23 6.58 -2.09 20.52
N HIS A 24 7.09 -1.84 19.31
CA HIS A 24 8.30 -1.06 19.12
C HIS A 24 8.14 0.39 19.61
N LEU A 25 7.01 1.02 19.29
CA LEU A 25 6.72 2.39 19.71
C LEU A 25 6.62 2.51 21.24
N ASN A 26 6.00 1.54 21.92
CA ASN A 26 5.93 1.51 23.39
C ASN A 26 7.30 1.52 24.08
N ASN A 27 8.32 0.96 23.42
CA ASN A 27 9.67 0.95 23.94
C ASN A 27 10.45 2.23 23.57
N ALA A 28 10.37 2.66 22.31
CA ALA A 28 11.23 3.73 21.79
C ALA A 28 10.72 5.15 22.06
N VAL A 29 9.40 5.37 21.98
CA VAL A 29 8.82 6.73 22.05
C VAL A 29 9.06 7.42 23.40
N PRO A 30 8.89 6.76 24.57
CA PRO A 30 9.11 7.41 25.86
C PRO A 30 10.50 8.03 26.03
N GLU A 31 11.54 7.39 25.48
CA GLU A 31 12.94 7.85 25.59
C GLU A 31 13.24 9.05 24.68
N LEU A 32 12.43 9.27 23.65
CA LEU A 32 12.63 10.30 22.64
C LEU A 32 11.81 11.57 22.88
N ILE A 33 10.89 11.55 23.85
CA ILE A 33 10.12 12.73 24.27
C ILE A 33 10.93 13.49 25.33
N PRO A 34 11.25 14.79 25.12
CA PRO A 34 11.94 15.58 26.13
C PRO A 34 11.14 15.64 27.44
N GLU A 35 11.80 15.54 28.61
CA GLU A 35 11.13 15.62 29.92
C GLU A 35 10.33 16.91 30.14
N ALA A 36 10.76 18.00 29.46
CA ALA A 36 10.05 19.28 29.49
C ALA A 36 8.72 19.26 28.72
N ASP A 37 8.56 18.36 27.74
CA ASP A 37 7.34 18.21 26.93
C ASP A 37 6.30 17.33 27.63
N LYS A 38 5.70 17.92 28.67
CA LYS A 38 4.67 17.25 29.48
C LYS A 38 3.41 16.92 28.67
N SER A 39 3.12 17.65 27.59
CA SER A 39 2.00 17.39 26.69
C SER A 39 2.17 16.06 25.97
N SER A 40 3.30 15.88 25.28
CA SER A 40 3.60 14.65 24.54
C SER A 40 3.72 13.44 25.47
N LEU A 41 4.33 13.60 26.65
CA LEU A 41 4.41 12.53 27.64
C LEU A 41 3.03 12.06 28.11
N ARG A 42 2.13 12.99 28.44
CA ARG A 42 0.77 12.65 28.89
C ARG A 42 -0.02 11.97 27.78
N GLU A 43 0.08 12.47 26.56
CA GLU A 43 -0.64 11.89 25.43
C GLU A 43 -0.11 10.50 25.10
N TRP A 44 1.21 10.29 25.12
CA TRP A 44 1.81 8.97 24.95
C TRP A 44 1.39 7.99 26.05
N GLN A 45 1.32 8.43 27.31
CA GLN A 45 0.82 7.59 28.42
C GLN A 45 -0.62 7.13 28.20
N ARG A 46 -1.49 7.99 27.66
CA ARG A 46 -2.86 7.60 27.26
C ARG A 46 -2.82 6.52 26.18
N ILE A 47 -2.07 6.78 25.10
CA ILE A 47 -1.93 5.84 23.96
C ILE A 47 -1.40 4.48 24.45
N ALA A 48 -0.33 4.46 25.25
CA ALA A 48 0.26 3.25 25.79
C ALA A 48 -0.74 2.45 26.65
N LYS A 49 -1.61 3.13 27.41
CA LYS A 49 -2.68 2.49 28.18
C LYS A 49 -3.73 1.85 27.28
N CYS A 50 -4.16 2.54 26.21
CA CYS A 50 -5.08 1.99 25.21
C CYS A 50 -4.50 0.72 24.55
N LEU A 51 -3.24 0.80 24.10
CA LEU A 51 -2.51 -0.33 23.53
C LEU A 51 -2.43 -1.52 24.52
N ALA A 52 -2.19 -1.25 25.80
CA ALA A 52 -2.15 -2.28 26.84
C ALA A 52 -3.51 -2.97 27.07
N THR A 53 -4.62 -2.31 26.76
CA THR A 53 -5.96 -2.90 26.79
C THR A 53 -6.33 -3.67 25.52
N GLY A 54 -5.40 -3.79 24.56
CA GLY A 54 -5.61 -4.50 23.30
C GLY A 54 -6.21 -3.65 22.19
N GLU A 55 -6.30 -2.32 22.37
CA GLU A 55 -6.74 -1.42 21.31
C GLU A 55 -5.70 -1.36 20.18
N GLY A 56 -6.18 -1.28 18.94
CA GLY A 56 -5.31 -1.17 17.76
C GLY A 56 -4.56 0.17 17.72
N LEU A 57 -3.34 0.15 17.17
CA LEU A 57 -2.47 1.33 17.08
C LEU A 57 -3.14 2.53 16.40
N GLU A 58 -3.86 2.30 15.30
CA GLU A 58 -4.53 3.37 14.56
C GLU A 58 -5.64 4.00 15.42
N SER A 59 -6.50 3.18 16.03
CA SER A 59 -7.57 3.66 16.92
C SER A 59 -7.03 4.44 18.12
N ALA A 60 -5.98 3.92 18.75
CA ALA A 60 -5.35 4.58 19.89
C ALA A 60 -4.75 5.96 19.52
N LEU A 61 -4.23 6.12 18.30
CA LEU A 61 -3.65 7.37 17.80
C LEU A 61 -4.69 8.35 17.23
N ASP A 62 -5.87 7.87 16.84
CA ASP A 62 -6.94 8.68 16.23
C ASP A 62 -7.86 9.35 17.27
N GLU A 63 -7.88 8.89 18.52
CA GLU A 63 -8.81 9.38 19.55
C GLU A 63 -8.65 10.89 19.84
N ASN A 64 -7.41 11.37 19.90
CA ASN A 64 -7.10 12.78 20.22
C ASN A 64 -6.09 13.37 19.22
N PRO A 65 -6.13 14.71 19.00
CA PRO A 65 -5.07 15.40 18.26
C PRO A 65 -3.71 15.21 18.94
N LEU A 66 -2.71 14.78 18.17
CA LEU A 66 -1.35 14.59 18.67
C LEU A 66 -0.60 15.94 18.72
N PRO A 67 0.13 16.23 19.81
CA PRO A 67 1.14 17.29 19.80
C PRO A 67 2.10 17.12 18.61
N GLU A 68 2.52 18.22 18.00
CA GLU A 68 3.37 18.20 16.80
C GLU A 68 4.70 17.48 17.05
N SER A 69 5.35 17.74 18.19
CA SER A 69 6.57 17.05 18.62
C SER A 69 6.39 15.54 18.78
N LEU A 70 5.25 15.09 19.31
CA LEU A 70 4.93 13.65 19.40
C LEU A 70 4.72 13.06 18.00
N ALA A 71 3.99 13.76 17.13
CA ALA A 71 3.75 13.31 15.76
C ALA A 71 5.06 13.17 14.97
N ASP A 72 6.02 14.09 15.16
CA ASP A 72 7.35 14.02 14.55
C ASP A 72 8.15 12.82 15.06
N VAL A 73 8.14 12.59 16.38
CA VAL A 73 8.80 11.43 16.99
C VAL A 73 8.22 10.13 16.44
N LEU A 74 6.88 10.00 16.41
CA LEU A 74 6.19 8.82 15.88
C LEU A 74 6.55 8.59 14.41
N THR A 75 6.46 9.64 13.58
CA THR A 75 6.80 9.58 12.16
C THR A 75 8.23 9.08 11.96
N ARG A 76 9.18 9.62 12.71
CA ARG A 76 10.59 9.22 12.65
C ARG A 76 10.78 7.76 13.04
N VAL A 77 10.24 7.34 14.19
CA VAL A 77 10.41 5.98 14.72
C VAL A 77 9.75 4.94 13.81
N ILE A 78 8.55 5.23 13.30
CA ILE A 78 7.87 4.35 12.33
C ILE A 78 8.71 4.23 11.05
N ALA A 79 9.17 5.35 10.48
CA ALA A 79 9.98 5.34 9.26
C ALA A 79 11.27 4.52 9.43
N GLU A 80 11.94 4.67 10.58
CA GLU A 80 13.17 3.94 10.89
C GLU A 80 12.92 2.44 11.04
N GLN A 81 11.90 2.06 11.80
CA GLN A 81 11.56 0.66 12.03
C GLN A 81 11.17 -0.06 10.73
N VAL A 82 10.40 0.58 9.84
CA VAL A 82 10.04 -0.02 8.54
C VAL A 82 11.26 -0.09 7.63
N ARG A 83 12.08 0.97 7.57
CA ARG A 83 13.31 0.99 6.76
C ARG A 83 14.31 -0.08 7.19
N HIS A 84 14.41 -0.34 8.49
CA HIS A 84 15.30 -1.38 9.04
C HIS A 84 14.97 -2.76 8.46
N SER A 85 13.69 -3.10 8.36
CA SER A 85 13.23 -4.38 7.78
C SER A 85 13.23 -4.40 6.24
N GLU A 86 12.95 -3.27 5.60
CA GLU A 86 12.74 -3.20 4.14
C GLU A 86 13.95 -3.69 3.32
N GLY A 87 15.18 -3.40 3.76
CA GLY A 87 16.38 -3.81 3.03
C GLY A 87 16.49 -5.33 2.86
N ALA A 88 16.16 -6.09 3.90
CA ALA A 88 16.16 -7.55 3.86
C ALA A 88 15.06 -8.09 2.93
N ALA A 89 13.86 -7.51 3.01
CA ALA A 89 12.73 -7.87 2.14
C ALA A 89 13.06 -7.62 0.65
N ILE A 90 13.66 -6.48 0.33
CA ILE A 90 14.08 -6.17 -1.05
C ILE A 90 15.13 -7.19 -1.52
N ALA A 91 16.12 -7.52 -0.68
CA ALA A 91 17.13 -8.51 -1.01
C ALA A 91 16.51 -9.89 -1.27
N GLU A 92 15.58 -10.33 -0.43
CA GLU A 92 14.83 -11.59 -0.59
C GLU A 92 14.09 -11.63 -1.92
N ILE A 93 13.31 -10.58 -2.25
CA ILE A 93 12.61 -10.47 -3.53
C ILE A 93 13.60 -10.56 -4.69
N LEU A 94 14.73 -9.86 -4.61
CA LEU A 94 15.72 -9.82 -5.69
C LEU A 94 16.52 -11.11 -5.86
N GLN A 95 16.62 -11.94 -4.83
CA GLN A 95 17.35 -13.21 -4.85
C GLN A 95 16.45 -14.41 -5.15
N ALA A 96 15.12 -14.27 -5.04
CA ALA A 96 14.17 -15.36 -5.27
C ALA A 96 14.24 -15.93 -6.70
N ASP A 97 14.37 -17.24 -6.88
CA ASP A 97 14.49 -17.85 -8.22
C ASP A 97 13.32 -17.58 -9.17
N GLN A 98 12.14 -17.32 -8.60
CA GLN A 98 10.90 -17.12 -9.34
C GLN A 98 10.41 -15.67 -9.22
N VAL A 99 9.68 -15.21 -10.24
CA VAL A 99 8.92 -13.96 -10.17
C VAL A 99 7.87 -14.09 -9.06
N SER A 100 7.71 -13.08 -8.22
CA SER A 100 6.75 -13.11 -7.11
C SER A 100 5.29 -13.18 -7.58
N ALA A 101 4.39 -13.56 -6.68
CA ALA A 101 2.95 -13.53 -6.91
C ALA A 101 2.44 -12.18 -7.47
N PHE A 102 2.87 -11.06 -6.89
CA PHE A 102 2.53 -9.73 -7.41
C PHE A 102 3.04 -9.51 -8.82
N GLY A 103 4.29 -9.91 -9.10
CA GLY A 103 4.87 -9.81 -10.44
C GLY A 103 4.05 -10.58 -11.48
N ARG A 104 3.75 -11.86 -11.21
CA ARG A 104 2.93 -12.71 -12.10
C ARG A 104 1.51 -12.15 -12.27
N LEU A 105 0.92 -11.61 -11.20
CA LEU A 105 -0.39 -10.95 -11.27
C LEU A 105 -0.35 -9.71 -12.18
N PHE A 106 0.67 -8.85 -12.05
CA PHE A 106 0.83 -7.67 -12.90
C PHE A 106 1.01 -8.07 -14.36
N GLU A 107 1.90 -9.02 -14.65
CA GLU A 107 2.10 -9.53 -16.01
C GLU A 107 0.80 -10.07 -16.59
N HIS A 108 0.05 -10.87 -15.83
CA HIS A 108 -1.22 -11.45 -16.28
C HIS A 108 -2.24 -10.36 -16.64
N ILE A 109 -2.43 -9.36 -15.78
CA ILE A 109 -3.38 -8.26 -16.04
C ILE A 109 -2.96 -7.44 -17.26
N LEU A 110 -1.66 -7.15 -17.37
CA LEU A 110 -1.12 -6.29 -18.43
C LEU A 110 -1.04 -6.96 -19.81
N ARG A 111 -1.37 -8.27 -19.92
CA ARG A 111 -1.60 -8.92 -21.21
C ARG A 111 -2.84 -8.39 -21.94
N SER A 112 -3.85 -7.94 -21.19
CA SER A 112 -5.14 -7.50 -21.75
C SER A 112 -5.51 -6.07 -21.38
N ALA A 113 -4.83 -5.46 -20.41
CA ALA A 113 -5.03 -4.07 -20.00
C ALA A 113 -3.80 -3.21 -20.30
N THR A 114 -4.04 -1.94 -20.66
CA THR A 114 -2.96 -0.95 -20.79
C THR A 114 -2.36 -0.57 -19.44
N HIS A 115 -3.15 -0.65 -18.37
CA HIS A 115 -2.65 -0.42 -17.01
C HIS A 115 -3.46 -1.19 -15.96
N ALA A 116 -2.83 -1.39 -14.80
CA ALA A 116 -3.49 -1.84 -13.57
C ALA A 116 -3.31 -0.77 -12.49
N ASP A 117 -4.39 -0.41 -11.80
CA ASP A 117 -4.32 0.49 -10.66
C ASP A 117 -3.95 -0.29 -9.40
N VAL A 118 -2.90 0.15 -8.72
CA VAL A 118 -2.43 -0.42 -7.46
C VAL A 118 -2.40 0.68 -6.41
N ILE A 119 -3.09 0.47 -5.30
CA ILE A 119 -3.19 1.42 -4.19
C ILE A 119 -2.58 0.75 -2.97
N THR A 120 -1.68 1.42 -2.28
CA THR A 120 -1.14 0.93 -1.01
C THR A 120 -1.01 2.05 0.01
N THR A 121 -1.31 1.72 1.27
CA THR A 121 -1.06 2.59 2.43
C THR A 121 0.29 2.31 3.08
N ASN A 122 1.08 1.40 2.51
CA ASN A 122 2.39 1.01 3.02
C ASN A 122 3.45 2.04 2.62
N TYR A 123 4.40 2.28 3.51
CA TYR A 123 5.53 3.18 3.26
C TYR A 123 6.66 2.50 2.47
N ASP A 124 6.77 1.18 2.57
CA ASP A 124 7.79 0.40 1.89
C ASP A 124 7.65 0.40 0.37
N ARG A 125 8.72 0.02 -0.34
CA ARG A 125 8.82 0.02 -1.80
C ARG A 125 8.65 -1.36 -2.41
N LEU A 126 8.03 -2.31 -1.71
CA LEU A 126 8.01 -3.70 -2.17
C LEU A 126 7.20 -3.89 -3.45
N ILE A 127 6.14 -3.11 -3.66
CA ILE A 127 5.34 -3.14 -4.90
C ILE A 127 6.18 -2.71 -6.11
N GLU A 128 6.95 -1.64 -5.96
CA GLU A 128 7.87 -1.11 -6.96
C GLU A 128 8.94 -2.16 -7.30
N VAL A 129 9.51 -2.82 -6.28
CA VAL A 129 10.52 -3.86 -6.46
C VAL A 129 9.95 -5.13 -7.11
N HIS A 130 8.75 -5.57 -6.72
CA HIS A 130 8.06 -6.67 -7.38
C HIS A 130 7.78 -6.38 -8.86
N ALA A 131 7.30 -5.17 -9.18
CA ALA A 131 7.07 -4.75 -10.55
C ALA A 131 8.37 -4.73 -11.35
N ALA A 132 9.44 -4.15 -10.80
CA ALA A 132 10.76 -4.11 -11.44
C ALA A 132 11.30 -5.53 -11.71
N ARG A 133 11.20 -6.45 -10.75
CA ARG A 133 11.62 -7.85 -10.92
C ARG A 133 10.83 -8.57 -12.02
N ALA A 134 9.56 -8.24 -12.20
CA ALA A 134 8.72 -8.78 -13.27
C ALA A 134 8.87 -8.04 -14.61
N GLY A 135 9.79 -7.07 -14.75
CA GLY A 135 9.92 -6.26 -15.96
C GLY A 135 8.73 -5.34 -16.23
N VAL A 136 7.92 -5.05 -15.21
CA VAL A 136 6.72 -4.21 -15.27
C VAL A 136 7.07 -2.77 -14.90
N ARG A 137 6.60 -1.82 -15.71
CA ARG A 137 6.81 -0.37 -15.48
C ARG A 137 5.84 0.16 -14.44
N VAL A 138 6.25 1.21 -13.72
CA VAL A 138 5.48 1.85 -12.66
C VAL A 138 5.32 3.34 -12.96
N ASP A 139 4.09 3.82 -13.02
CA ASP A 139 3.78 5.25 -12.87
C ASP A 139 3.49 5.54 -11.39
N SER A 140 4.44 6.21 -10.73
CA SER A 140 4.34 6.63 -9.32
C SER A 140 4.03 8.14 -9.15
N MET A 141 3.84 8.86 -10.26
CA MET A 141 3.77 10.33 -10.36
C MET A 141 5.12 11.06 -10.18
N TYR A 142 6.22 10.34 -9.95
CA TYR A 142 7.58 10.88 -9.96
C TYR A 142 8.31 10.48 -11.25
N TYR A 143 8.91 11.45 -11.94
CA TYR A 143 9.75 11.22 -13.13
C TYR A 143 11.23 11.36 -12.79
N GLY A 144 12.09 10.57 -13.44
CA GLY A 144 13.53 10.47 -13.14
C GLY A 144 13.91 9.12 -12.49
N HIS A 145 15.19 8.76 -12.53
CA HIS A 145 15.68 7.46 -12.05
C HIS A 145 16.22 7.53 -10.60
N THR A 146 17.45 8.01 -10.42
CA THR A 146 18.12 8.05 -9.09
C THR A 146 17.51 9.11 -8.16
N ILE A 147 17.11 10.23 -8.74
CA ILE A 147 16.34 11.28 -8.10
C ILE A 147 15.17 11.58 -9.03
N GLY A 148 13.96 11.39 -8.53
CA GLY A 148 12.75 11.71 -9.26
C GLY A 148 12.09 12.97 -8.71
N ARG A 149 11.56 13.83 -9.58
CA ARG A 149 10.73 14.99 -9.18
C ARG A 149 9.27 14.66 -9.41
N MET A 150 8.38 15.13 -8.53
CA MET A 150 6.95 14.90 -8.72
C MET A 150 6.42 15.74 -9.88
N ASP A 151 6.05 15.07 -10.97
CA ASP A 151 5.27 15.62 -12.08
C ASP A 151 4.55 14.45 -12.74
N ALA A 152 3.24 14.38 -12.52
CA ALA A 152 2.45 13.26 -12.98
C ALA A 152 2.34 13.20 -14.51
N ALA A 153 2.47 14.33 -15.22
CA ALA A 153 2.43 14.35 -16.68
C ALA A 153 3.72 13.78 -17.26
N LEU A 154 4.87 14.30 -16.82
CA LEU A 154 6.19 13.82 -17.27
C LEU A 154 6.41 12.35 -16.88
N SER A 155 5.97 11.93 -15.68
CA SER A 155 6.02 10.53 -15.24
C SER A 155 5.29 9.59 -16.22
N ARG A 156 4.14 10.03 -16.76
CA ARG A 156 3.40 9.25 -17.77
C ARG A 156 4.06 9.31 -19.15
N GLU A 157 4.70 10.41 -19.50
CA GLU A 157 5.37 10.58 -20.79
C GLU A 157 6.54 9.60 -20.96
N GLU A 158 7.30 9.31 -19.89
CA GLU A 158 8.35 8.28 -19.85
C GLU A 158 7.83 6.86 -20.16
N LEU A 159 6.51 6.66 -20.10
CA LEU A 159 5.86 5.39 -20.38
C LEU A 159 5.36 5.29 -21.81
N ASN A 160 5.55 6.30 -22.64
CA ASN A 160 5.13 6.25 -24.05
C ASN A 160 6.09 5.41 -24.90
N GLU A 161 5.52 4.75 -25.90
CA GLU A 161 6.24 4.10 -26.99
C GLU A 161 5.82 4.76 -28.30
N VAL A 162 6.81 5.21 -29.08
CA VAL A 162 6.59 5.66 -30.45
C VAL A 162 6.71 4.47 -31.37
N ARG A 163 5.64 4.16 -32.12
CA ARG A 163 5.65 3.13 -33.16
C ARG A 163 5.48 3.75 -34.53
N SER A 164 6.38 3.40 -35.42
CA SER A 164 6.29 3.71 -36.84
C SER A 164 5.89 2.44 -37.60
N ALA A 165 4.81 2.50 -38.36
CA ALA A 165 4.37 1.41 -39.24
C ALA A 165 4.24 1.93 -40.68
N PRO A 166 4.72 1.18 -41.68
CA PRO A 166 4.53 1.57 -43.08
C PRO A 166 3.05 1.44 -43.47
N VAL A 167 2.50 2.47 -44.12
CA VAL A 167 1.09 2.51 -44.58
C VAL A 167 0.99 2.62 -46.10
N GLY A 168 2.13 2.58 -46.80
CA GLY A 168 2.22 2.63 -48.25
C GLY A 168 3.66 2.84 -48.74
N ARG A 169 3.84 3.05 -50.06
CA ARG A 169 5.17 3.36 -50.62
C ARG A 169 5.65 4.73 -50.12
N GLY A 170 6.66 4.73 -49.26
CA GLY A 170 7.30 5.93 -48.74
C GLY A 170 6.58 6.65 -47.60
N ALA A 171 5.43 6.13 -47.12
CA ALA A 171 4.65 6.74 -46.05
C ALA A 171 4.64 5.87 -44.78
N HIS A 172 4.92 6.49 -43.65
CA HIS A 172 4.88 5.88 -42.32
C HIS A 172 3.82 6.57 -41.45
N SER A 173 3.03 5.78 -40.74
CA SER A 173 2.19 6.29 -39.65
C SER A 173 2.97 6.20 -38.35
N VAL A 174 3.04 7.32 -37.64
CA VAL A 174 3.64 7.40 -36.31
C VAL A 174 2.51 7.44 -35.30
N THR A 175 2.51 6.47 -34.38
CA THR A 175 1.56 6.41 -33.27
C THR A 175 2.33 6.47 -31.97
N VAL A 176 1.82 7.25 -31.01
CA VAL A 176 2.32 7.28 -29.64
C VAL A 176 1.30 6.56 -28.78
N ARG A 177 1.74 5.55 -28.05
CA ARG A 177 0.87 4.79 -27.17
C ARG A 177 1.53 4.50 -25.83
N PRO A 178 0.78 4.45 -24.72
CA PRO A 178 1.34 4.04 -23.44
C PRO A 178 1.80 2.59 -23.49
N ARG A 179 2.98 2.31 -22.94
CA ARG A 179 3.44 0.96 -22.63
C ARG A 179 2.60 0.39 -21.48
N PRO A 180 2.34 -0.93 -21.43
CA PRO A 180 1.71 -1.55 -20.27
C PRO A 180 2.49 -1.25 -18.98
N HIS A 181 1.79 -0.78 -17.95
CA HIS A 181 2.38 -0.34 -16.68
C HIS A 181 1.40 -0.46 -15.52
N ILE A 182 1.90 -0.49 -14.30
CA ILE A 182 1.06 -0.27 -13.12
C ILE A 182 0.97 1.22 -12.82
N ARG A 183 -0.20 1.65 -12.35
CA ARG A 183 -0.43 2.98 -11.79
C ARG A 183 -0.44 2.87 -10.28
N LEU A 184 0.67 3.19 -9.64
CA LEU A 184 0.81 3.10 -8.19
C LEU A 184 0.36 4.40 -7.51
N ALA A 185 -0.49 4.28 -6.50
CA ALA A 185 -0.87 5.37 -5.61
C ALA A 185 -0.50 5.02 -4.17
N LYS A 186 0.22 5.94 -3.50
CA LYS A 186 0.62 5.80 -2.08
C LYS A 186 0.11 6.99 -1.26
N PRO A 187 -1.17 6.99 -0.84
CA PRO A 187 -1.76 8.12 -0.13
C PRO A 187 -1.06 8.49 1.18
N HIS A 188 -0.30 7.56 1.78
CA HIS A 188 0.45 7.77 3.03
C HIS A 188 1.93 8.08 2.83
N GLY A 189 2.34 8.29 1.59
CA GLY A 189 3.74 8.53 1.28
C GLY A 189 4.57 7.26 1.13
N SER A 190 5.89 7.45 1.14
CA SER A 190 6.86 6.40 0.90
C SER A 190 8.17 6.72 1.60
N LEU A 191 8.93 5.68 1.98
CA LEU A 191 10.20 5.83 2.68
C LEU A 191 11.26 6.60 1.87
N ASP A 192 11.14 6.61 0.54
CA ASP A 192 12.04 7.28 -0.39
C ASP A 192 11.59 8.69 -0.80
N TRP A 193 10.46 9.19 -0.28
CA TRP A 193 9.98 10.53 -0.57
C TRP A 193 10.51 11.55 0.43
N PHE A 194 10.90 12.72 -0.08
CA PHE A 194 11.37 13.83 0.73
C PHE A 194 11.00 15.16 0.08
N SER A 195 10.91 16.22 0.89
CA SER A 195 10.74 17.58 0.41
C SER A 195 12.01 18.40 0.60
N TYR A 196 12.28 19.31 -0.33
CA TYR A 196 13.34 20.29 -0.26
C TYR A 196 12.92 21.55 -1.02
N ASP A 197 13.03 22.71 -0.38
CA ASP A 197 12.67 24.01 -0.97
C ASP A 197 11.25 24.06 -1.58
N GLY A 198 10.27 23.51 -0.84
CA GLY A 198 8.87 23.44 -1.30
C GLY A 198 8.63 22.51 -2.50
N GLN A 199 9.63 21.76 -2.94
CA GLN A 199 9.52 20.76 -4.00
C GLN A 199 9.56 19.35 -3.40
N TYR A 200 9.00 18.39 -4.15
CA TYR A 200 8.84 17.00 -3.72
C TYR A 200 9.63 16.07 -4.62
N TYR A 201 10.40 15.20 -3.99
CA TYR A 201 11.33 14.31 -4.64
C TYR A 201 11.20 12.88 -4.13
N ARG A 202 11.64 11.95 -4.96
CA ARG A 202 11.85 10.54 -4.65
C ARG A 202 13.32 10.23 -4.83
N SER A 203 13.95 9.50 -3.91
CA SER A 203 15.30 8.97 -4.10
C SER A 203 15.56 7.71 -3.28
N ASP A 204 16.19 6.73 -3.91
CA ASP A 204 16.66 5.52 -3.23
C ASP A 204 17.90 5.77 -2.36
N LEU A 205 18.51 6.96 -2.47
CA LEU A 205 19.64 7.36 -1.65
C LEU A 205 19.19 7.78 -0.24
N ALA A 206 20.06 7.57 0.73
CA ALA A 206 19.89 8.06 2.09
C ALA A 206 20.16 9.58 2.15
N ILE A 207 19.27 10.37 1.53
CA ILE A 207 19.35 11.83 1.54
C ILE A 207 18.76 12.36 2.86
N PRO A 208 19.46 13.25 3.58
CA PRO A 208 18.89 13.99 4.70
C PRO A 208 17.75 14.91 4.23
N GLY A 209 16.65 14.97 4.97
CA GLY A 209 15.51 15.82 4.63
C GLY A 209 14.22 15.37 5.33
N SER A 210 13.16 16.17 5.18
CA SER A 210 11.86 15.83 5.74
C SER A 210 11.22 14.70 4.92
N ARG A 211 11.20 13.49 5.49
CA ARG A 211 10.57 12.34 4.86
C ARG A 211 9.07 12.58 4.73
N GLN A 212 8.52 12.24 3.57
CA GLN A 212 7.11 12.46 3.27
C GLN A 212 6.36 11.15 3.51
N ILE A 213 6.01 10.90 4.77
CA ILE A 213 5.08 9.84 5.17
C ILE A 213 4.02 10.41 6.12
N ILE A 214 2.83 9.81 6.12
CA ILE A 214 1.78 10.12 7.10
C ILE A 214 1.72 8.98 8.11
N ALA A 215 2.17 9.25 9.35
CA ALA A 215 1.97 8.31 10.46
C ALA A 215 0.47 8.10 10.74
N PRO A 216 0.07 6.93 11.27
CA PRO A 216 -1.29 6.75 11.76
C PRO A 216 -1.62 7.76 12.87
N GLY A 217 -2.88 8.18 13.00
CA GLY A 217 -3.32 9.08 14.08
C GLY A 217 -3.99 10.37 13.63
N GLY A 218 -4.54 11.12 14.60
CA GLY A 218 -5.44 12.25 14.35
C GLY A 218 -4.89 13.41 13.51
N ASN A 219 -3.57 13.56 13.39
CA ASN A 219 -2.94 14.57 12.52
C ASN A 219 -2.93 14.19 11.03
N LYS A 220 -3.22 12.93 10.69
CA LYS A 220 -3.34 12.39 9.32
C LYS A 220 -4.27 13.22 8.44
N TYR A 221 -5.35 13.76 9.01
CA TYR A 221 -6.32 14.57 8.29
C TYR A 221 -5.70 15.86 7.74
N ARG A 222 -4.85 16.56 8.50
CA ARG A 222 -4.25 17.82 8.06
C ARG A 222 -3.23 17.59 6.95
N LEU A 223 -2.28 16.69 7.20
CA LEU A 223 -1.20 16.35 6.26
C LEU A 223 -1.72 15.75 4.95
N GLY A 224 -2.82 15.00 5.01
CA GLY A 224 -3.42 14.40 3.81
C GLY A 224 -3.92 15.41 2.77
N TYR A 225 -4.14 16.69 3.11
CA TYR A 225 -4.52 17.73 2.16
C TYR A 225 -3.33 18.48 1.55
N GLU A 226 -2.12 18.15 1.97
CA GLU A 226 -0.90 18.75 1.46
C GLU A 226 -0.30 17.87 0.34
N VAL A 227 0.39 18.52 -0.59
CA VAL A 227 1.20 17.83 -1.60
C VAL A 227 2.35 17.12 -0.86
N PRO A 228 2.70 15.87 -1.21
CA PRO A 228 2.21 15.07 -2.35
C PRO A 228 1.00 14.18 -2.05
N PHE A 229 0.53 14.14 -0.81
CA PHE A 229 -0.46 13.16 -0.33
C PHE A 229 -1.84 13.35 -0.96
N ASP A 230 -2.26 14.59 -1.16
CA ASP A 230 -3.55 14.93 -1.77
C ASP A 230 -3.66 14.39 -3.21
N GLN A 231 -2.61 14.55 -4.02
CA GLN A 231 -2.56 14.07 -5.41
C GLN A 231 -2.59 12.54 -5.47
N GLN A 232 -1.87 11.88 -4.56
CA GLN A 232 -1.84 10.42 -4.45
C GLN A 232 -3.20 9.87 -4.01
N ARG A 233 -3.84 10.51 -3.02
CA ARG A 233 -5.20 10.16 -2.58
C ARG A 233 -6.21 10.39 -3.70
N ASN A 234 -6.13 11.50 -4.43
CA ASN A 234 -7.03 11.78 -5.55
C ASN A 234 -6.90 10.71 -6.65
N ARG A 235 -5.68 10.29 -6.99
CA ARG A 235 -5.44 9.17 -7.91
C ARG A 235 -6.07 7.87 -7.40
N ALA A 236 -5.87 7.54 -6.12
CA ALA A 236 -6.45 6.35 -5.49
C ALA A 236 -7.99 6.37 -5.53
N ASN A 237 -8.61 7.47 -5.10
CA ASN A 237 -10.07 7.63 -5.08
C ASN A 237 -10.67 7.53 -6.48
N GLN A 238 -10.07 8.19 -7.48
CA GLN A 238 -10.53 8.10 -8.86
C GLN A 238 -10.42 6.68 -9.43
N ALA A 239 -9.36 5.93 -9.06
CA ALA A 239 -9.22 4.53 -9.46
C ALA A 239 -10.31 3.67 -8.83
N ILE A 240 -10.57 3.84 -7.52
CA ILE A 240 -11.65 3.15 -6.80
C ILE A 240 -13.00 3.44 -7.44
N ASP A 241 -13.36 4.70 -7.66
CA ASP A 241 -14.65 5.09 -8.22
C ASP A 241 -14.90 4.45 -9.60
N LYS A 242 -13.85 4.30 -10.40
CA LYS A 242 -13.89 3.70 -11.75
C LYS A 242 -13.69 2.18 -11.76
N ALA A 243 -13.45 1.54 -10.62
CA ALA A 243 -13.13 0.12 -10.56
C ALA A 243 -14.27 -0.74 -11.14
N ALA A 244 -13.93 -1.70 -12.00
CA ALA A 244 -14.86 -2.74 -12.43
C ALA A 244 -14.86 -3.96 -11.48
N SER A 245 -13.80 -4.10 -10.70
CA SER A 245 -13.60 -5.14 -9.69
C SER A 245 -12.50 -4.71 -8.73
N LEU A 246 -12.53 -5.25 -7.51
CA LEU A 246 -11.59 -4.95 -6.43
C LEU A 246 -10.86 -6.23 -6.00
N PHE A 247 -9.54 -6.15 -5.86
CA PHE A 247 -8.73 -7.20 -5.27
C PHE A 247 -7.92 -6.64 -4.12
N THR A 248 -8.08 -7.18 -2.92
CA THR A 248 -7.49 -6.64 -1.70
C THR A 248 -6.58 -7.67 -1.05
N VAL A 249 -5.34 -7.30 -0.73
CA VAL A 249 -4.34 -8.19 -0.13
C VAL A 249 -3.77 -7.59 1.14
N GLY A 250 -3.94 -8.26 2.28
CA GLY A 250 -3.37 -7.88 3.57
C GLY A 250 -3.79 -6.50 4.07
N TYR A 251 -4.95 -6.01 3.64
CA TYR A 251 -5.46 -4.68 3.99
C TYR A 251 -6.55 -4.77 5.04
N GLY A 252 -6.38 -4.05 6.15
CA GLY A 252 -7.26 -4.12 7.32
C GLY A 252 -8.54 -3.29 7.24
N PHE A 253 -8.75 -2.50 6.19
CA PHE A 253 -9.91 -1.60 6.01
C PHE A 253 -10.06 -0.54 7.11
N ASN A 254 -8.96 -0.10 7.74
CA ASN A 254 -8.99 0.91 8.80
C ASN A 254 -8.78 2.35 8.28
N ASP A 255 -8.47 2.52 7.00
CA ASP A 255 -8.12 3.83 6.45
C ASP A 255 -9.35 4.70 6.16
N SER A 256 -9.63 5.67 7.02
CA SER A 256 -10.75 6.60 6.83
C SER A 256 -10.70 7.40 5.52
N HIS A 257 -9.51 7.69 4.96
CA HIS A 257 -9.37 8.47 3.73
C HIS A 257 -9.79 7.69 2.48
N LEU A 258 -9.53 6.38 2.46
CA LEU A 258 -9.96 5.50 1.36
C LEU A 258 -11.37 4.94 1.59
N GLN A 259 -11.79 4.78 2.85
CA GLN A 259 -13.05 4.12 3.23
C GLN A 259 -14.29 4.75 2.56
N THR A 260 -14.38 6.08 2.39
CA THR A 260 -15.59 6.70 1.82
C THR A 260 -15.87 6.20 0.40
N HIS A 261 -14.86 6.25 -0.48
CA HIS A 261 -14.97 5.77 -1.86
C HIS A 261 -15.03 4.25 -1.89
N LEU A 262 -14.19 3.58 -1.09
CA LEU A 262 -14.09 2.13 -1.08
C LEU A 262 -15.38 1.47 -0.61
N ARG A 263 -16.03 1.97 0.45
CA ARG A 263 -17.28 1.39 0.97
C ARG A 263 -18.41 1.43 -0.05
N SER A 264 -18.60 2.58 -0.68
CA SER A 264 -19.61 2.73 -1.74
C SER A 264 -19.33 1.77 -2.90
N LYS A 265 -18.07 1.71 -3.35
CA LYS A 265 -17.71 0.91 -4.51
C LYS A 265 -17.72 -0.59 -4.23
N PHE A 266 -17.22 -1.01 -3.07
CA PHE A 266 -17.12 -2.41 -2.68
C PHE A 266 -18.50 -3.09 -2.65
N ALA A 267 -19.56 -2.37 -2.25
CA ALA A 267 -20.92 -2.88 -2.28
C ALA A 267 -21.47 -3.14 -3.71
N GLN A 268 -20.84 -2.59 -4.75
CA GLN A 268 -21.39 -2.55 -6.11
C GLN A 268 -20.66 -3.42 -7.13
N VAL A 269 -19.43 -3.86 -6.83
CA VAL A 269 -18.58 -4.58 -7.80
C VAL A 269 -18.06 -5.90 -7.23
N PRO A 270 -17.72 -6.88 -8.08
CA PRO A 270 -17.05 -8.09 -7.61
C PRO A 270 -15.78 -7.73 -6.84
N ALA A 271 -15.62 -8.32 -5.65
CA ALA A 271 -14.51 -8.04 -4.77
C ALA A 271 -13.95 -9.33 -4.17
N VAL A 272 -12.62 -9.38 -4.03
CA VAL A 272 -11.93 -10.46 -3.33
C VAL A 272 -11.01 -9.83 -2.28
N VAL A 273 -11.08 -10.33 -1.05
CA VAL A 273 -10.26 -9.90 0.08
C VAL A 273 -9.46 -11.10 0.57
N VAL A 274 -8.13 -10.98 0.55
CA VAL A 274 -7.19 -12.02 0.94
C VAL A 274 -6.33 -11.48 2.07
N SER A 275 -6.32 -12.16 3.20
CA SER A 275 -5.52 -11.79 4.35
C SER A 275 -5.25 -13.03 5.19
N ARG A 276 -4.16 -13.07 5.97
CA ARG A 276 -3.97 -14.14 6.95
C ARG A 276 -5.14 -14.22 7.93
N SER A 277 -5.66 -13.07 8.35
CA SER A 277 -6.85 -12.97 9.21
C SER A 277 -7.69 -11.77 8.75
N LEU A 278 -9.01 -11.94 8.67
CA LEU A 278 -9.90 -10.85 8.33
C LEU A 278 -10.22 -10.01 9.58
N THR A 279 -10.07 -8.69 9.46
CA THR A 279 -10.46 -7.75 10.52
C THR A 279 -11.99 -7.64 10.60
N SER A 280 -12.51 -7.15 11.73
CA SER A 280 -13.93 -6.82 11.87
C SER A 280 -14.41 -5.85 10.79
N ASN A 281 -13.57 -4.88 10.40
CA ASN A 281 -13.85 -3.97 9.30
C ASN A 281 -13.92 -4.73 7.96
N ALA A 282 -12.97 -5.62 7.65
CA ALA A 282 -13.03 -6.43 6.44
C ALA A 282 -14.31 -7.28 6.38
N LEU A 283 -14.72 -7.89 7.51
CA LEU A 283 -15.97 -8.65 7.61
C LEU A 283 -17.21 -7.76 7.39
N SER A 284 -17.20 -6.52 7.88
CA SER A 284 -18.28 -5.54 7.62
C SER A 284 -18.40 -5.21 6.13
N TYR A 285 -17.28 -5.06 5.42
CA TYR A 285 -17.27 -4.87 3.97
C TYR A 285 -17.82 -6.10 3.23
N LEU A 286 -17.39 -7.30 3.59
CA LEU A 286 -17.92 -8.55 3.02
C LEU A 286 -19.44 -8.70 3.26
N GLY A 287 -19.93 -8.31 4.44
CA GLY A 287 -21.36 -8.29 4.74
C GLY A 287 -22.18 -7.32 3.89
N SER A 288 -21.55 -6.28 3.33
CA SER A 288 -22.20 -5.31 2.43
C SER A 288 -22.28 -5.76 0.96
N ASN A 289 -21.60 -6.85 0.59
CA ASN A 289 -21.56 -7.37 -0.77
C ASN A 289 -21.66 -8.91 -0.76
N SER A 290 -22.83 -9.45 -1.07
CA SER A 290 -23.06 -10.90 -1.09
C SER A 290 -22.24 -11.66 -2.14
N SER A 291 -21.75 -10.98 -3.17
CA SER A 291 -20.88 -11.56 -4.20
C SER A 291 -19.39 -11.53 -3.86
N ALA A 292 -18.99 -10.77 -2.84
CA ALA A 292 -17.60 -10.65 -2.45
C ALA A 292 -17.08 -11.92 -1.77
N LEU A 293 -15.81 -12.24 -2.03
CA LEU A 293 -15.09 -13.36 -1.42
C LEU A 293 -14.12 -12.83 -0.37
N GLY A 294 -14.20 -13.37 0.85
CA GLY A 294 -13.16 -13.24 1.86
C GLY A 294 -12.36 -14.53 1.94
N ILE A 295 -11.04 -14.46 2.04
CA ILE A 295 -10.16 -15.62 2.19
C ILE A 295 -9.22 -15.35 3.37
N GLU A 296 -9.31 -16.19 4.40
CA GLU A 296 -8.44 -16.15 5.58
C GLU A 296 -7.83 -17.49 5.92
N ALA A 297 -6.76 -17.49 6.72
CA ALA A 297 -6.15 -18.72 7.19
C ALA A 297 -7.12 -19.49 8.09
N ALA A 298 -7.12 -20.82 7.95
CA ALA A 298 -7.72 -21.70 8.95
C ALA A 298 -6.91 -21.61 10.27
N GLU A 299 -7.48 -22.07 11.38
CA GLU A 299 -6.82 -22.01 12.70
C GLU A 299 -5.47 -22.73 12.73
N ASP A 300 -5.33 -23.81 11.95
CA ASP A 300 -4.08 -24.56 11.81
C ASP A 300 -3.05 -23.91 10.87
N GLY A 301 -3.46 -22.89 10.11
CA GLY A 301 -2.65 -22.21 9.09
C GLY A 301 -2.34 -23.03 7.84
N VAL A 302 -2.79 -24.29 7.75
CA VAL A 302 -2.55 -25.20 6.62
C VAL A 302 -3.57 -24.94 5.52
N GLY A 303 -4.84 -24.82 5.91
CA GLY A 303 -5.95 -24.53 5.01
C GLY A 303 -6.33 -23.06 4.96
N CYS A 304 -7.48 -22.79 4.37
CA CYS A 304 -8.12 -21.48 4.38
C CYS A 304 -9.62 -21.60 4.60
N ARG A 305 -10.21 -20.52 5.13
CA ARG A 305 -11.66 -20.30 5.16
C ARG A 305 -12.02 -19.29 4.10
N VAL A 306 -12.92 -19.67 3.19
CA VAL A 306 -13.49 -18.80 2.16
C VAL A 306 -14.90 -18.38 2.59
N LEU A 307 -15.14 -17.08 2.69
CA LEU A 307 -16.40 -16.48 3.09
C LEU A 307 -17.11 -15.86 1.89
N GLN A 308 -18.41 -16.11 1.74
CA GLN A 308 -19.25 -15.48 0.71
C GLN A 308 -20.71 -15.42 1.16
N GLY A 309 -21.31 -14.22 1.14
CA GLY A 309 -22.75 -14.06 1.36
C GLY A 309 -23.28 -14.65 2.68
N GLY A 310 -22.46 -14.68 3.73
CA GLY A 310 -22.80 -15.27 5.03
C GLY A 310 -22.51 -16.79 5.16
N ASN A 311 -22.17 -17.46 4.06
CA ASN A 311 -21.69 -18.83 4.07
C ASN A 311 -20.16 -18.86 4.18
N HIS A 312 -19.63 -20.00 4.64
CA HIS A 312 -18.20 -20.27 4.58
C HIS A 312 -17.91 -21.67 4.04
N LEU A 313 -16.74 -21.82 3.43
CA LEU A 313 -16.18 -23.08 2.96
C LEU A 313 -14.75 -23.20 3.50
N GLU A 314 -14.42 -24.36 4.06
CA GLU A 314 -13.04 -24.68 4.45
C GLU A 314 -12.37 -25.47 3.32
N LEU A 315 -11.12 -25.10 3.03
CA LEU A 315 -10.31 -25.73 1.98
C LEU A 315 -8.95 -26.11 2.56
N ASP A 316 -8.48 -27.31 2.23
CA ASP A 316 -7.14 -27.81 2.59
C ASP A 316 -6.06 -27.20 1.66
N LEU A 317 -6.19 -25.92 1.33
CA LEU A 317 -5.25 -25.14 0.53
C LEU A 317 -5.08 -23.76 1.15
N PRO A 318 -3.84 -23.25 1.28
CA PRO A 318 -3.58 -21.95 1.91
C PRO A 318 -3.82 -20.79 0.95
N LEU A 319 -5.03 -20.64 0.40
CA LEU A 319 -5.36 -19.58 -0.56
C LEU A 319 -5.35 -18.17 0.05
N TRP A 320 -5.17 -18.06 1.37
CA TRP A 320 -4.91 -16.80 2.07
C TRP A 320 -3.49 -16.26 1.80
N ASP A 321 -2.57 -17.14 1.39
CA ASP A 321 -1.23 -16.80 0.94
C ASP A 321 -1.26 -16.44 -0.55
N LEU A 322 -0.77 -15.24 -0.89
CA LEU A 322 -0.88 -14.71 -2.25
C LEU A 322 -0.10 -15.58 -3.27
N GLU A 323 1.02 -16.17 -2.87
CA GLU A 323 1.84 -17.01 -3.74
C GLU A 323 1.06 -18.27 -4.14
N HIS A 324 0.37 -18.91 -3.19
CA HIS A 324 -0.47 -20.08 -3.46
C HIS A 324 -1.71 -19.69 -4.27
N LEU A 325 -2.40 -18.61 -3.90
CA LEU A 325 -3.59 -18.14 -4.62
C LEU A 325 -3.29 -17.85 -6.10
N VAL A 326 -2.21 -17.13 -6.38
CA VAL A 326 -1.82 -16.76 -7.74
C VAL A 326 -1.48 -17.99 -8.58
N LYS A 327 -0.77 -18.98 -8.00
CA LYS A 327 -0.45 -20.25 -8.68
C LYS A 327 -1.72 -21.02 -9.06
N GLU A 328 -2.64 -21.20 -8.11
CA GLU A 328 -3.87 -21.96 -8.32
C GLU A 328 -4.83 -21.27 -9.30
N VAL A 329 -5.03 -19.95 -9.17
CA VAL A 329 -6.03 -19.21 -9.96
C VAL A 329 -5.54 -18.94 -11.38
N LEU A 330 -4.28 -18.54 -11.54
CA LEU A 330 -3.77 -18.16 -12.86
C LEU A 330 -3.31 -19.36 -13.70
N ARG A 331 -3.14 -20.55 -13.09
CA ARG A 331 -2.64 -21.77 -13.74
C ARG A 331 -1.38 -21.52 -14.58
N ILE A 332 -0.45 -20.73 -14.04
CA ILE A 332 0.87 -20.40 -14.61
C ILE A 332 1.96 -20.74 -13.61
#